data_AF-A0A0G4MIT2-F1
#
_entry.id   AF-A0A0G4MIT2-F1
#
_cell.length_a   1.000
_cell.length_b   1.000
_cell.length_c   1.000
_cell.angle_alpha   90.00
_cell.angle_beta   90.00
_cell.angle_gamma   90.00
#
_symmetry.space_group_name_H-M   'P 1'
#
loop_
_entity.id
_entity.type
_entity.pdbx_description
1 polymer ?
#
loop_
_entity_poly.entity_id
_entity_poly.type
_entity_poly.pdbx_seq_one_letter_code
_entity_poly.pdbx_strand_id
1 'polypeptide(L)'
;MQELWALLHFIMPSLFDSHDEFSEWFSKDIESHAQSNTKLNEDQLKRLHMILKPFMLRRVKKHVQKELGDKIEKDIFCDLTYRQRAIYANLRNQI
;
A
#
# COMPACT_ATOMS: atom_id res chain seq x y z
N MET A 1 -6.44 5.86 -0.38
CA MET A 1 -7.64 5.00 -0.46
C MET A 1 -8.58 5.31 -1.65
N GLN A 2 -8.40 6.44 -2.33
CA GLN A 2 -9.22 6.85 -3.50
C GLN A 2 -9.19 5.86 -4.66
N GLU A 3 -8.02 5.33 -5.02
CA GLU A 3 -7.89 4.36 -6.12
C GLU A 3 -8.64 3.06 -5.85
N LEU A 4 -8.60 2.57 -4.60
CA LEU A 4 -9.31 1.36 -4.20
C LEU A 4 -10.84 1.58 -4.27
N TRP A 5 -11.33 2.72 -3.77
CA TRP A 5 -12.74 3.07 -3.89
C TRP A 5 -13.17 3.17 -5.36
N ALA A 6 -12.38 3.84 -6.21
CA ALA A 6 -12.71 4.00 -7.63
C ALA A 6 -12.85 2.64 -8.33
N LEU A 7 -11.96 1.68 -8.07
CA LEU A 7 -12.03 0.33 -8.62
C LEU A 7 -13.28 -0.44 -8.12
N LEU A 8 -13.60 -0.32 -6.83
CA LEU A 8 -14.75 -1.01 -6.24
C LEU A 8 -16.08 -0.41 -6.68
N HIS A 9 -16.19 0.92 -6.69
CA HIS A 9 -17.35 1.64 -7.22
C HIS A 9 -17.56 1.34 -8.71
N PHE A 10 -16.50 1.27 -9.50
CA PHE A 10 -16.60 0.91 -10.92
C PHE A 10 -17.17 -0.50 -11.12
N ILE A 11 -16.73 -1.48 -10.32
CA ILE A 11 -17.19 -2.87 -10.42
C ILE A 11 -18.61 -3.03 -9.85
N MET A 12 -18.93 -2.28 -8.79
CA MET A 12 -20.19 -2.40 -8.07
C MET A 12 -20.62 -1.05 -7.45
N PRO A 13 -21.26 -0.18 -8.25
CA PRO A 13 -21.58 1.17 -7.79
C PRO A 13 -22.55 1.13 -6.61
N SER A 14 -23.59 0.30 -6.65
CA SER A 14 -24.67 0.23 -5.65
C SER A 14 -24.27 -0.16 -4.22
N LEU A 15 -23.05 -0.68 -4.03
CA LEU A 15 -22.50 -0.99 -2.70
C LEU A 15 -21.43 0.00 -2.26
N PHE A 16 -20.94 0.83 -3.18
CA PHE A 16 -19.84 1.77 -2.97
C PHE A 16 -20.19 3.16 -3.53
N ASP A 17 -21.40 3.64 -3.30
CA ASP A 17 -21.90 4.89 -3.89
C ASP A 17 -21.23 6.16 -3.33
N SER A 18 -20.84 6.14 -2.05
CA SER A 18 -20.22 7.28 -1.37
C SER A 18 -18.75 7.06 -1.09
N HIS A 19 -17.91 7.93 -1.65
CA HIS A 19 -16.48 7.98 -1.34
C HIS A 19 -16.24 8.36 0.12
N ASP A 20 -17.05 9.27 0.67
CA ASP A 20 -16.84 9.79 2.03
C ASP A 20 -17.16 8.74 3.09
N GLU A 21 -18.21 7.94 2.88
CA GLU A 21 -18.53 6.80 3.75
C GLU A 21 -17.43 5.74 3.68
N PHE A 22 -16.93 5.44 2.48
CA PHE A 22 -15.80 4.53 2.31
C PHE A 22 -14.55 5.05 3.04
N SER A 23 -14.28 6.35 2.93
CA SER A 23 -13.13 6.96 3.57
C SER A 23 -13.24 6.98 5.09
N GLU A 24 -14.43 7.20 5.63
CA GLU A 24 -14.67 7.13 7.07
C GLU A 24 -14.52 5.70 7.62
N TRP A 25 -14.98 4.71 6.87
CA TRP A 25 -14.91 3.31 7.29
C TRP A 25 -13.51 2.70 7.16
N PHE A 26 -12.65 3.22 6.26
CA PHE A 26 -11.37 2.58 5.91
C PHE A 26 -10.13 3.49 5.95
N SER A 27 -10.23 4.80 5.71
CA SER A 27 -9.04 5.69 5.62
C SER A 27 -8.53 6.14 6.98
N LYS A 28 -9.42 6.50 7.93
CA LYS A 28 -9.03 7.06 9.24
C LYS A 28 -8.11 6.14 10.05
N ASP A 29 -8.32 4.84 10.02
CA ASP A 29 -7.58 3.88 10.86
C ASP A 29 -6.38 3.23 10.15
N ILE A 30 -6.37 3.20 8.81
CA ILE A 30 -5.22 2.69 8.03
C ILE A 30 -4.14 3.77 7.88
N GLU A 31 -4.53 5.03 7.66
CA GLU A 31 -3.59 6.15 7.57
C GLU A 31 -2.99 6.48 8.95
N SER A 32 -3.78 6.35 10.03
CA SER A 32 -3.26 6.50 11.40
C SER A 32 -2.25 5.39 11.73
N HIS A 33 -2.44 4.16 11.27
CA HIS A 33 -1.48 3.07 11.42
C HIS A 33 -0.17 3.34 10.66
N ALA A 34 -0.25 3.80 9.41
CA ALA A 34 0.92 4.13 8.59
C ALA A 34 1.78 5.24 9.22
N GLN A 35 1.19 6.12 10.02
CA GLN A 35 1.88 7.23 10.67
C GLN A 35 2.30 6.96 12.13
N SER A 36 1.67 6.03 12.86
CA SER A 36 1.82 5.95 14.33
C SER A 36 2.29 4.62 14.93
N ASN A 37 2.59 3.57 14.14
CA ASN A 37 3.03 2.26 14.66
C ASN A 37 2.09 1.68 15.76
N THR A 38 0.84 2.13 15.83
CA THR A 38 -0.18 1.56 16.72
C THR A 38 -0.69 0.25 16.11
N LYS A 39 -1.16 -0.71 16.91
CA LYS A 39 -1.67 -1.98 16.38
C LYS A 39 -2.95 -1.73 15.56
N LEU A 40 -3.01 -2.26 14.33
CA LEU A 40 -4.25 -2.27 13.53
C LEU A 40 -5.40 -2.84 14.36
N ASN A 41 -6.58 -2.23 14.21
CA ASN A 41 -7.81 -2.82 14.69
C ASN A 41 -8.16 -4.03 13.81
N GLU A 42 -7.74 -5.23 14.24
CA GLU A 42 -7.90 -6.50 13.53
C GLU A 42 -9.34 -6.78 13.06
N ASP A 43 -10.34 -6.29 13.79
CA ASP A 43 -11.75 -6.56 13.46
C ASP A 43 -12.23 -5.76 12.25
N GLN A 44 -11.76 -4.53 12.07
CA GLN A 44 -12.03 -3.74 10.86
C GLN A 44 -11.27 -4.31 9.65
N LEU A 45 -10.03 -4.76 9.84
CA LEU A 45 -9.26 -5.40 8.77
C LEU A 45 -9.93 -6.68 8.28
N LYS A 46 -10.45 -7.52 9.19
CA LYS A 46 -11.25 -8.70 8.86
C LYS A 46 -12.53 -8.33 8.11
N ARG A 47 -13.21 -7.25 8.50
CA ARG A 47 -14.41 -6.75 7.82
C ARG A 47 -14.10 -6.32 6.39
N LEU A 48 -13.01 -5.58 6.17
CA LEU A 48 -12.54 -5.21 4.83
C LEU A 48 -12.24 -6.46 3.99
N HIS A 49 -11.50 -7.42 4.55
CA HIS A 49 -11.19 -8.67 3.85
C HIS A 49 -12.44 -9.46 3.47
N MET A 50 -13.46 -9.50 4.33
CA MET A 50 -14.73 -10.17 4.05
C MET A 50 -15.46 -9.53 2.86
N ILE A 51 -15.50 -8.19 2.80
CA ILE A 51 -16.11 -7.44 1.71
C ILE A 51 -15.34 -7.65 0.39
N LEU A 52 -14.01 -7.67 0.44
CA LEU A 52 -13.17 -7.80 -0.76
C LEU A 52 -13.08 -9.24 -1.30
N LYS A 53 -13.26 -10.26 -0.45
CA LYS A 53 -13.12 -11.68 -0.81
C LYS A 53 -13.91 -12.14 -2.05
N PRO A 54 -15.19 -11.76 -2.25
CA PRO A 54 -15.92 -12.12 -3.47
C PRO A 54 -15.44 -11.37 -4.72
N PHE A 55 -14.78 -10.22 -4.57
CA PHE A 55 -14.38 -9.34 -5.69
C PHE A 55 -12.92 -9.49 -6.08
N MET A 56 -12.07 -9.95 -5.17
CA MET A 56 -10.64 -10.11 -5.40
C MET A 56 -10.20 -11.56 -5.31
N LEU A 57 -9.83 -12.12 -6.45
CA LEU A 57 -9.13 -13.40 -6.50
C LEU A 57 -7.61 -13.18 -6.39
N ARG A 58 -7.07 -13.38 -5.19
CA ARG A 58 -5.62 -13.27 -4.94
C ARG A 58 -4.96 -14.65 -4.93
N ARG A 59 -4.02 -14.88 -5.84
CA ARG A 59 -3.10 -16.04 -5.80
C ARG A 59 -1.70 -15.59 -5.36
N VAL A 60 -1.01 -16.45 -4.62
CA VAL A 60 0.36 -16.18 -4.18
C VAL A 60 1.32 -16.89 -5.12
N LYS A 61 2.43 -16.23 -5.48
CA LYS A 61 3.44 -16.77 -6.40
C LYS A 61 3.93 -18.17 -6.00
N LYS A 62 4.06 -18.43 -4.69
CA LYS A 62 4.38 -19.75 -4.12
C LYS A 62 3.39 -20.87 -4.50
N HIS A 63 2.12 -20.54 -4.79
CA HIS A 63 1.09 -21.51 -5.18
C HIS A 63 1.02 -21.73 -6.70
N VAL A 64 1.53 -20.79 -7.50
CA VAL A 64 1.36 -20.78 -8.96
C VAL A 64 2.63 -21.19 -9.69
N GLN A 65 3.80 -20.89 -9.12
CA GLN A 65 5.07 -21.03 -9.83
C GLN A 65 6.07 -21.83 -8.98
N LYS A 66 5.92 -23.16 -9.00
CA LYS A 66 6.78 -24.11 -8.28
C LYS A 66 8.16 -24.31 -8.93
N GLU A 67 8.32 -23.85 -10.17
CA GLU A 67 9.54 -23.98 -10.97
C GLU A 67 10.54 -22.84 -10.70
N LEU A 68 10.13 -21.78 -10.00
CA LEU A 68 11.04 -20.73 -9.58
C LEU A 68 11.68 -21.07 -8.24
N GLY A 69 12.98 -20.82 -8.13
CA GLY A 69 13.69 -20.81 -6.85
C GLY A 69 13.24 -19.66 -5.94
N ASP A 70 13.81 -19.63 -4.74
CA ASP A 70 13.47 -18.63 -3.73
C ASP A 70 13.81 -17.20 -4.17
N LYS A 71 12.97 -16.24 -3.77
CA LYS A 71 13.27 -14.81 -3.95
C LYS A 71 14.39 -14.44 -2.98
N ILE A 72 15.53 -13.99 -3.52
CA ILE A 72 16.62 -13.43 -2.73
C ILE A 72 16.62 -11.91 -2.95
N GLU A 73 16.51 -11.16 -1.87
CA GLU A 73 16.58 -9.69 -1.86
C GLU A 73 17.95 -9.28 -1.32
N LYS A 74 18.63 -8.36 -2.02
CA LYS A 74 19.96 -7.88 -1.65
C LYS A 74 19.96 -6.37 -1.69
N ASP A 75 20.07 -5.76 -0.52
CA ASP A 75 20.24 -4.32 -0.40
C ASP A 75 21.72 -3.97 -0.57
N ILE A 76 22.02 -3.18 -1.59
CA ILE A 76 23.38 -2.71 -1.88
C ILE A 76 23.38 -1.19 -1.74
N PHE A 77 24.06 -0.73 -0.69
CA PHE A 77 24.25 0.70 -0.45
C PHE A 77 25.39 1.23 -1.30
N CYS A 78 25.20 2.43 -1.86
CA CYS A 78 26.19 3.09 -2.70
C CYS A 78 26.45 4.50 -2.17
N ASP A 79 27.74 4.87 -2.10
CA ASP A 79 28.14 6.21 -1.70
C ASP A 79 28.01 7.21 -2.84
N LEU A 80 27.74 8.47 -2.49
CA LEU A 80 27.84 9.57 -3.43
C LEU A 80 29.30 9.85 -3.78
N THR A 81 29.57 9.93 -5.08
CA THR A 81 30.84 10.46 -5.60
C THR A 81 31.04 11.91 -5.16
N TYR A 82 32.28 12.39 -5.21
CA TYR A 82 32.62 13.77 -4.82
C TYR A 82 31.74 14.82 -5.54
N ARG A 83 31.58 14.69 -6.86
CA ARG A 83 30.75 15.62 -7.65
C ARG A 83 29.28 15.56 -7.26
N GLN A 84 28.73 14.36 -7.05
CA GLN A 84 27.34 14.20 -6.62
C GLN A 84 27.11 14.80 -5.24
N ARG A 85 28.06 14.60 -4.32
CA ARG A 85 28.00 15.17 -2.96
C ARG A 85 28.02 16.70 -2.99
N ALA A 86 28.85 17.31 -3.82
CA ALA A 86 28.91 18.76 -3.97
C ALA A 86 27.59 19.34 -4.53
N ILE A 87 27.01 18.69 -5.55
CA ILE A 87 25.71 19.10 -6.11
C ILE A 87 24.59 18.94 -5.06
N TYR A 88 24.58 17.81 -4.34
CA TYR A 88 23.57 17.54 -3.32
C TYR A 88 23.66 18.54 -2.15
N ALA A 89 24.88 18.90 -1.72
CA ALA A 89 25.10 19.93 -0.71
C ALA A 89 24.62 21.30 -1.19
N ASN A 90 24.89 21.68 -2.44
CA ASN A 90 24.40 22.93 -3.01
C ASN A 90 22.87 22.98 -3.07
N LEU A 91 22.22 21.91 -3.52
CA LEU A 91 20.75 21.82 -3.53
C LEU A 91 20.17 21.92 -2.12
N ARG A 92 20.79 21.24 -1.15
CA ARG A 92 20.35 21.30 0.25
C ARG A 92 20.47 22.70 0.85
N ASN A 93 21.46 23.49 0.44
CA ASN A 93 21.66 24.86 0.92
C ASN A 93 20.70 25.88 0.26
N GLN A 94 20.01 25.51 -0.82
CA GLN A 94 19.04 26.36 -1.51
C GLN A 94 17.60 26.19 -1.02
N ILE A 95 17.33 25.17 -0.21
CA ILE A 95 16.05 24.89 0.46
C ILE A 95 16.11 25.45 1.87
#